data_AF-A0A1G9MGK6-F1
#
_entry.id   AF-A0A1G9MGK6-F1
#
_cell.length_a   1.000
_cell.length_b   1.000
_cell.length_c   1.000
_cell.angle_alpha   90.00
_cell.angle_beta   90.00
_cell.angle_gamma   90.00
#
_symmetry.space_group_name_H-M   'P 1'
#
loop_
_entity.id
_entity.type
_entity.pdbx_description
1 polymer ?
#
loop_
_entity_poly.entity_id
_entity_poly.type
_entity_poly.pdbx_seq_one_letter_code
_entity_poly.pdbx_strand_id
1 'polypeptide(L)'
;MLPDWLLRHEATIEPFQGEGAYGVIYDDAVTEQCLVDDERRLVRDAQGLETVSDTTIFFRPGVHCPEGSRVTVNGRVTTVIASYARDGGGLPTPDHVEVVCR
;
A
#
# COMPACT_ATOMS: atom_id res chain seq x y z
N MET A 1 -16.62 4.61 5.59
CA MET A 1 -15.28 4.47 6.22
C MET A 1 -15.07 3.09 6.86
N LEU A 2 -13.86 2.51 6.79
CA LEU A 2 -13.48 1.30 7.55
C LEU A 2 -13.54 1.53 9.07
N PRO A 3 -14.09 0.59 9.86
CA PRO A 3 -14.04 0.66 11.31
C PRO A 3 -12.61 0.70 11.87
N ASP A 4 -12.34 1.61 12.82
CA ASP A 4 -10.98 1.81 13.37
C ASP A 4 -10.37 0.56 14.01
N TRP A 5 -11.19 -0.33 14.57
CA TRP A 5 -10.71 -1.56 15.20
C TRP A 5 -10.09 -2.56 14.20
N LEU A 6 -10.33 -2.39 12.89
CA LEU A 6 -9.65 -3.16 11.83
C LEU A 6 -8.26 -2.61 11.48
N LEU A 7 -8.00 -1.32 11.72
CA LEU A 7 -6.75 -0.65 11.38
C LEU A 7 -5.70 -0.90 12.47
N ARG A 8 -5.24 -2.15 12.58
CA ARG A 8 -4.35 -2.63 13.64
C ARG A 8 -2.87 -2.52 13.33
N HIS A 9 -2.52 -2.24 12.08
CA HIS A 9 -1.15 -2.09 11.62
C HIS A 9 -0.79 -0.62 11.46
N GLU A 10 0.50 -0.35 11.40
CA GLU A 10 1.05 0.97 11.13
C GLU A 10 1.96 0.87 9.92
N ALA A 11 1.77 1.77 8.96
CA ALA A 11 2.62 1.89 7.78
C ALA A 11 3.19 3.30 7.68
N THR A 12 4.47 3.38 7.35
CA THR A 12 5.13 4.65 7.00
C THR A 12 5.18 4.75 5.48
N ILE A 13 4.56 5.79 4.95
CA ILE A 13 4.44 6.08 3.53
C ILE A 13 5.43 7.18 3.19
N GLU A 14 6.23 6.97 2.16
CA GLU A 14 7.04 7.99 1.50
C GLU A 14 6.41 8.22 0.11
N PRO A 15 5.56 9.25 -0.03
CA PRO A 15 4.79 9.48 -1.25
C PRO A 15 5.70 9.75 -2.44
N PHE A 16 5.46 9.10 -3.58
CA PHE A 16 6.22 9.36 -4.80
C PHE A 16 5.95 10.77 -5.34
N GLN A 17 7.03 11.49 -5.69
CA GLN A 17 6.99 12.84 -6.25
C GLN A 17 7.54 12.92 -7.68
N GLY A 18 8.18 11.86 -8.18
CA GLY A 18 8.73 11.79 -9.53
C GLY A 18 10.11 11.14 -9.59
N GLU A 19 10.73 11.25 -10.76
CA GLU A 19 12.10 10.81 -10.99
C GLU A 19 13.01 12.01 -11.33
N GLY A 20 14.16 12.08 -10.66
CA GLY A 20 15.21 13.06 -10.94
C GLY A 20 16.47 12.40 -11.50
N ALA A 21 17.50 13.22 -11.76
CA ALA A 21 18.77 12.76 -12.34
C ALA A 21 19.50 11.68 -11.51
N TYR A 22 19.17 11.54 -10.23
CA TYR A 22 19.80 10.62 -9.28
C TYR A 22 18.85 9.51 -8.79
N GLY A 23 17.66 9.39 -9.38
CA GLY A 23 16.67 8.37 -9.03
C GLY A 23 15.34 8.94 -8.55
N VAL A 24 14.57 8.08 -7.91
CA VAL A 24 13.22 8.39 -7.41
C VAL A 24 13.28 9.43 -6.30
N ILE A 25 12.36 10.39 -6.36
CA ILE A 25 12.16 11.43 -5.34
C ILE A 25 10.87 11.08 -4.59
N TYR A 26 10.95 11.06 -3.26
CA TYR A 26 9.81 10.89 -2.37
C TYR A 26 9.59 12.17 -1.57
N ASP A 27 8.36 12.38 -1.13
CA ASP A 27 7.97 13.41 -0.16
C ASP A 27 8.32 12.98 1.27
N ASP A 28 8.09 13.88 2.23
CA ASP A 28 8.25 13.59 3.66
C ASP A 28 7.43 12.36 4.07
N ALA A 29 8.03 11.53 4.92
CA ALA A 29 7.42 10.30 5.39
C ALA A 29 6.22 10.59 6.32
N VAL A 30 5.08 9.95 6.05
CA VAL A 30 3.86 10.05 6.85
C VAL A 30 3.47 8.67 7.38
N THR A 31 3.16 8.60 8.67
CA THR A 31 2.76 7.35 9.33
C THR A 31 1.24 7.28 9.47
N GLU A 32 0.64 6.20 8.96
CA GLU A 32 -0.81 5.99 8.94
C GLU A 32 -1.19 4.63 9.53
N GLN A 33 -2.36 4.57 10.18
CA GLN A 33 -2.94 3.30 10.62
C GLN A 33 -3.61 2.61 9.44
N CYS A 34 -3.41 1.30 9.34
CA CYS A 34 -3.89 0.51 8.21
C CYS A 34 -4.31 -0.91 8.61
N LEU A 35 -5.06 -1.53 7.71
CA LEU A 35 -5.24 -2.98 7.66
C LEU A 35 -4.34 -3.51 6.55
N VAL A 36 -3.60 -4.57 6.81
CA VAL A 36 -2.73 -5.23 5.82
C VAL A 36 -3.31 -6.60 5.53
N ASP A 37 -3.51 -6.88 4.25
CA ASP A 37 -3.76 -8.22 3.74
C ASP A 37 -2.51 -8.69 2.98
N ASP A 38 -1.85 -9.71 3.52
CA ASP A 38 -0.59 -10.24 3.00
C ASP A 38 -0.86 -11.57 2.29
N GLU A 39 -0.84 -11.56 0.97
CA GLU A 39 -0.94 -12.78 0.17
C GLU A 39 0.44 -13.17 -0.35
N ARG A 40 1.03 -14.21 0.23
CA ARG A 40 2.27 -14.80 -0.30
C ARG A 40 1.92 -15.90 -1.28
N ARG A 41 2.16 -15.65 -2.55
CA ARG A 41 1.98 -16.65 -3.60
C ARG A 41 3.33 -17.23 -4.01
N LEU A 42 3.53 -18.50 -3.70
CA LEU A 42 4.68 -19.26 -4.16
C LEU A 42 4.42 -19.74 -5.59
N VAL A 43 5.13 -19.16 -6.56
CA VAL A 43 5.09 -19.56 -7.96
C VAL A 43 6.34 -20.41 -8.23
N ARG A 44 6.18 -21.56 -8.88
CA ARG A 44 7.32 -22.36 -9.34
C ARG A 44 7.57 -22.03 -10.80
N ASP A 45 8.66 -21.34 -11.09
CA ASP A 45 9.16 -21.18 -12.45
C ASP A 45 9.95 -22.43 -12.89
N ALA A 46 10.43 -22.46 -14.13
CA ALA A 46 11.18 -23.59 -14.68
C ALA A 46 12.63 -23.69 -14.17
N GLN A 47 13.08 -22.72 -13.36
CA GLN A 47 14.46 -22.55 -12.89
C GLN A 47 14.60 -22.71 -11.36
N GLY A 48 13.50 -22.71 -10.62
CA GLY A 48 13.43 -22.86 -9.17
C GLY A 48 12.70 -21.70 -8.49
N LEU A 49 11.57 -22.00 -7.82
CA LEU A 49 10.90 -21.23 -6.77
C LEU A 49 11.02 -19.69 -6.82
N GLU A 50 10.03 -19.02 -7.39
CA GLU A 50 9.82 -17.58 -7.27
C GLU A 50 8.68 -17.31 -6.26
N THR A 51 8.97 -16.59 -5.17
CA THR A 51 7.91 -16.15 -4.24
C THR A 51 7.48 -14.74 -4.62
N VAL A 52 6.25 -14.60 -5.12
CA VAL A 52 5.63 -13.29 -5.31
C VAL A 52 4.89 -12.94 -4.03
N SER A 53 5.22 -11.80 -3.44
CA SER A 53 4.46 -11.24 -2.33
C SER A 53 3.54 -10.18 -2.90
N ASP A 54 2.24 -10.44 -2.93
CA ASP A 54 1.24 -9.44 -3.24
C ASP A 54 0.70 -8.92 -1.90
N THR A 55 0.87 -7.63 -1.62
CA THR A 55 0.36 -7.03 -0.39
C THR A 55 -0.68 -5.99 -0.74
N THR A 56 -1.86 -6.10 -0.15
CA THR A 56 -2.88 -5.05 -0.22
C THR A 56 -2.97 -4.36 1.13
N ILE A 57 -2.86 -3.03 1.12
CA ILE A 57 -2.93 -2.20 2.32
C ILE A 57 -4.16 -1.30 2.22
N PHE A 58 -4.99 -1.34 3.24
CA PHE A 58 -6.20 -0.53 3.35
C PHE A 58 -5.97 0.59 4.35
N PHE A 59 -6.11 1.83 3.87
CA PHE A 59 -5.96 3.04 4.66
C PHE A 59 -7.30 3.77 4.85
N ARG A 60 -7.30 4.77 5.72
CA ARG A 60 -8.42 5.71 5.84
C ARG A 60 -8.64 6.46 4.51
N PRO A 61 -9.88 6.88 4.21
CA PRO A 61 -10.15 7.78 3.10
C PRO A 61 -9.26 9.03 3.13
N GLY A 62 -8.74 9.44 1.98
CA GLY A 62 -7.93 10.66 1.84
C GLY A 62 -6.43 10.49 2.09
N VAL A 63 -5.96 9.31 2.53
CA VAL A 63 -4.53 9.02 2.63
C VAL A 63 -3.89 9.11 1.24
N HIS A 64 -2.83 9.91 1.13
CA HIS A 64 -2.11 10.12 -0.13
C HIS A 64 -0.97 9.10 -0.26
N CYS A 65 -1.19 8.12 -1.13
CA CYS A 65 -0.23 7.05 -1.41
C CYS A 65 -0.27 6.72 -2.91
N PRO A 66 0.31 7.56 -3.78
CA PRO A 66 0.29 7.36 -5.22
C PRO A 66 1.13 6.15 -5.67
N GLU A 67 0.94 5.72 -6.91
CA GLU A 67 1.79 4.72 -7.56
C GLU A 67 3.27 5.12 -7.52
N GLY A 68 4.14 4.14 -7.28
CA GLY A 68 5.57 4.36 -7.08
C GLY A 68 5.97 4.74 -5.66
N SER A 69 5.01 5.04 -4.76
CA SER A 69 5.33 5.35 -3.35
C SER A 69 6.03 4.19 -2.67
N ARG A 70 6.90 4.51 -1.71
CA ARG A 70 7.56 3.51 -0.88
C ARG A 70 6.80 3.38 0.43
N VAL A 71 6.44 2.16 0.80
CA VAL A 71 5.69 1.89 2.03
C VAL A 71 6.48 0.93 2.90
N THR A 72 6.73 1.34 4.14
CA THR A 72 7.31 0.49 5.18
C THR A 72 6.20 0.00 6.10
N VAL A 73 5.96 -1.30 6.14
CA VAL A 73 4.89 -1.91 6.95
C VAL A 73 5.31 -3.30 7.41
N ASN A 74 4.95 -3.72 8.63
CA ASN A 74 5.30 -5.03 9.19
C ASN A 74 6.81 -5.38 9.09
N GLY A 75 7.67 -4.37 9.21
CA GLY A 75 9.13 -4.53 9.14
C GLY A 75 9.70 -4.75 7.74
N ARG A 76 8.89 -4.64 6.67
CA ARG A 76 9.34 -4.71 5.28
C ARG A 76 9.06 -3.43 4.53
N VAL A 77 9.87 -3.19 3.50
CA VAL A 77 9.69 -2.08 2.54
C VAL A 77 9.12 -2.67 1.25
N THR A 78 8.07 -2.06 0.73
CA THR A 78 7.37 -2.46 -0.50
C THR A 78 7.09 -1.23 -1.37
N THR A 79 6.86 -1.46 -2.66
CA THR A 79 6.56 -0.38 -3.62
C THR A 79 5.11 -0.46 -4.05
N VAL A 80 4.43 0.68 -4.03
CA VAL A 80 3.04 0.79 -4.52
C VAL A 80 3.02 0.65 -6.04
N ILE A 81 2.16 -0.26 -6.52
CA ILE A 81 1.91 -0.44 -7.95
C ILE A 81 0.54 0.10 -8.39
N ALA A 82 -0.40 0.23 -7.46
CA ALA A 82 -1.71 0.79 -7.71
C ALA A 82 -2.30 1.40 -6.44
N SER A 83 -3.07 2.47 -6.58
CA SER A 83 -3.75 3.14 -5.48
C SER A 83 -5.15 3.55 -5.90
N TYR A 84 -6.15 3.12 -5.14
CA TYR A 84 -7.56 3.31 -5.46
C TYR A 84 -8.28 3.97 -4.29
N ALA A 85 -8.84 5.15 -4.53
CA ALA A 85 -9.86 5.71 -3.64
C ALA A 85 -11.16 4.93 -3.83
N ARG A 86 -11.53 4.13 -2.83
CA ARG A 86 -12.79 3.40 -2.78
C ARG A 86 -13.78 4.23 -2.00
N ASP A 87 -14.68 4.88 -2.73
CA ASP A 87 -15.86 5.53 -2.16
C ASP A 87 -17.14 4.85 -2.66
N GLY A 88 -18.12 4.72 -1.78
CA GLY A 88 -19.41 4.13 -2.11
C GLY A 88 -20.38 5.04 -2.84
N GLY A 89 -19.95 6.22 -3.30
CA GLY A 89 -20.85 7.23 -3.88
C GLY A 89 -21.99 7.66 -2.94
N GLY A 90 -21.78 7.62 -1.62
CA GLY A 90 -22.80 7.94 -0.61
C GLY A 90 -23.63 6.76 -0.10
N LEU A 91 -23.38 5.54 -0.59
CA LEU A 91 -23.89 4.32 0.04
C LEU A 91 -23.25 4.10 1.42
N PRO A 92 -23.91 3.38 2.35
CA PRO A 92 -23.37 3.09 3.68
C PRO A 92 -22.31 1.98 3.63
N THR A 93 -21.37 2.07 2.69
CA THR A 93 -20.24 1.15 2.54
C THR A 93 -18.98 1.72 3.18
N PRO A 94 -18.04 0.88 3.63
CA PRO A 94 -16.78 1.37 4.17
C PRO A 94 -15.89 2.02 3.10
N ASP A 95 -15.92 3.34 2.98
CA ASP A 95 -14.91 4.06 2.20
C ASP A 95 -13.49 3.84 2.75
N HIS A 96 -12.50 3.77 1.86
CA HIS A 96 -11.09 3.58 2.19
C HIS A 96 -10.19 3.90 0.98
N VAL A 97 -8.88 3.91 1.21
CA VAL A 97 -7.89 3.84 0.12
C VAL A 97 -7.33 2.43 0.10
N GLU A 98 -7.38 1.78 -1.06
CA GLU A 98 -6.83 0.45 -1.31
C GLU A 98 -5.53 0.61 -2.10
N VAL A 99 -4.43 0.11 -1.53
CA VAL A 99 -3.09 0.23 -2.11
C VAL A 99 -2.55 -1.17 -2.36
N VAL A 100 -2.18 -1.45 -3.60
CA VAL A 100 -1.57 -2.72 -3.99
C VAL A 100 -0.06 -2.52 -4.10
N CYS A 101 0.71 -3.40 -3.47
CA CYS A 101 2.16 -3.31 -3.39
C CYS A 101 2.85 -4.62 -3.82
N ARG A 102 4.12 -4.49 -4.24
CA ARG A 102 5.05 -5.59 -4.55
C ARG A 102 6.43 -5.38 -3.92
#